data_AF-A0A6P0X0F8-F1
#
_entry.id   AF-A0A6P0X0F8-F1
#
_cell.length_a   1.000
_cell.length_b   1.000
_cell.length_c   1.000
_cell.angle_alpha   90.00
_cell.angle_beta   90.00
_cell.angle_gamma   90.00
#
_symmetry.space_group_name_H-M   'P 1'
#
loop_
_entity.id
_entity.type
_entity.pdbx_description
1 polymer ?
#
loop_
_entity_poly.entity_id
_entity_poly.type
_entity_poly.pdbx_seq_one_letter_code
_entity_poly.pdbx_strand_id
1 'polypeptide(L)'
;MNQKKMELISGFIGTYLRLNEQEEEVFEQILDSMELKTKERLMLFYTDWEERGLREECQNNILRVLKARFQDTPSTLKEPIEKIHDLEMLGNLLVQAATTPSLGEFESVVGSMC
;
A
#
# COMPACT_ATOMS: atom_id res chain seq x y z
N MET A 1 6.25 8.74 -25.51
CA MET A 1 6.35 8.10 -24.17
C MET A 1 7.83 7.77 -23.95
N ASN A 2 8.40 7.89 -22.74
CA ASN A 2 9.83 7.60 -22.52
C ASN A 2 10.02 6.26 -21.81
N GLN A 3 11.18 5.63 -22.01
CA GLN A 3 11.49 4.28 -21.51
C GLN A 3 11.34 4.15 -19.99
N LYS A 4 11.74 5.17 -19.22
CA LYS A 4 11.59 5.17 -17.77
C LYS A 4 10.13 5.16 -17.29
N LYS A 5 9.22 5.80 -18.02
CA LYS A 5 7.78 5.74 -17.71
C LYS A 5 7.19 4.38 -18.04
N MET A 6 7.72 3.69 -19.04
CA MET A 6 7.30 2.33 -19.41
C MET A 6 7.79 1.28 -18.43
N GLU A 7 9.04 1.35 -17.99
CA GLU A 7 9.59 0.44 -16.98
C GLU A 7 8.83 0.57 -15.64
N LEU A 8 8.40 1.78 -15.28
CA LEU A 8 7.58 2.03 -14.09
C LEU A 8 6.18 1.40 -14.20
N ILE A 9 5.52 1.55 -15.36
CA ILE A 9 4.17 0.98 -15.59
C ILE A 9 4.24 -0.54 -15.68
N SER A 10 5.24 -1.10 -16.37
CA SER A 10 5.40 -2.54 -16.59
C SER A 10 5.81 -3.29 -15.32
N GLY A 11 6.80 -2.78 -14.55
CA GLY A 11 7.19 -3.39 -13.27
C GLY A 11 6.06 -3.38 -12.24
N PHE A 12 5.15 -2.42 -12.37
CA PHE A 12 4.00 -2.33 -11.49
C PHE A 12 2.87 -3.31 -11.85
N ILE A 13 2.50 -3.41 -13.13
CA ILE A 13 1.40 -4.28 -13.57
C ILE A 13 1.64 -5.72 -13.13
N GLY A 14 2.86 -6.23 -13.27
CA GLY A 14 3.22 -7.58 -12.83
C GLY A 14 2.96 -7.87 -11.34
N THR A 15 2.83 -6.84 -10.48
CA THR A 15 2.56 -7.00 -9.04
C THR A 15 1.07 -7.22 -8.74
N TYR A 16 0.15 -6.60 -9.49
CA TYR A 16 -1.30 -6.65 -9.22
C TYR A 16 -2.16 -7.27 -10.33
N LEU A 17 -1.65 -7.27 -11.55
CA LEU A 17 -2.19 -7.95 -12.73
C LEU A 17 -1.10 -8.92 -13.19
N ARG A 18 -1.24 -10.19 -12.84
CA ARG A 18 -0.38 -11.24 -13.40
C ARG A 18 -0.76 -11.44 -14.86
N LEU A 19 -0.29 -10.53 -15.70
CA LEU A 19 -0.43 -10.63 -17.14
C LEU A 19 0.54 -11.70 -17.62
N ASN A 20 0.05 -12.59 -18.48
CA ASN A 20 0.95 -13.39 -19.28
C ASN A 20 1.51 -12.55 -20.45
N GLU A 21 2.52 -13.07 -21.14
CA GLU A 21 3.21 -12.35 -22.23
C GLU A 21 2.24 -11.78 -23.30
N GLN A 22 1.16 -12.51 -23.60
CA GLN A 22 0.16 -12.07 -24.58
C GLN A 22 -0.69 -10.91 -24.05
N GLU A 23 -1.03 -10.93 -22.77
CA GLU A 23 -1.80 -9.86 -22.13
C GLU A 23 -0.96 -8.58 -21.98
N GLU A 24 0.34 -8.71 -21.72
CA GLU A 24 1.28 -7.57 -21.71
C GLU A 24 1.35 -6.92 -23.09
N GLU A 25 1.48 -7.72 -24.15
CA GLU A 25 1.57 -7.21 -25.52
C GLU A 25 0.27 -6.47 -25.95
N VAL A 26 -0.89 -6.97 -25.55
CA VAL A 26 -2.19 -6.30 -25.75
C VAL A 26 -2.27 -5.00 -24.94
N PHE A 27 -1.81 -5.02 -23.70
CA PHE A 27 -1.81 -3.84 -22.83
C PHE A 27 -0.93 -2.72 -23.40
N GLU A 28 0.26 -3.06 -23.89
CA GLU A 28 1.19 -2.14 -24.54
C GLU A 28 0.57 -1.49 -25.80
N GLN A 29 -0.10 -2.27 -26.64
CA GLN A 29 -0.80 -1.75 -27.83
C GLN A 29 -1.93 -0.79 -27.44
N ILE A 30 -2.69 -1.13 -26.39
CA ILE A 30 -3.76 -0.29 -25.87
C ILE A 30 -3.17 1.02 -25.36
N LEU A 31 -2.09 0.98 -24.57
CA LEU A 31 -1.39 2.18 -24.15
C LEU A 31 -0.97 3.00 -25.36
N ASP A 32 -0.27 2.43 -26.35
CA ASP A 32 0.21 3.18 -27.51
C ASP A 32 -0.88 3.87 -28.32
N SER A 33 -2.08 3.31 -28.35
CA SER A 33 -3.26 3.92 -29.00
C SER A 33 -3.87 5.10 -28.24
N MET A 34 -3.55 5.29 -26.94
CA MET A 34 -4.15 6.34 -26.11
C MET A 34 -3.49 7.71 -26.30
N GLU A 35 -4.30 8.77 -26.25
CA GLU A 35 -3.82 10.14 -26.17
C GLU A 35 -2.97 10.38 -24.91
N LEU A 36 -1.98 11.28 -25.00
CA LEU A 36 -1.05 11.58 -23.91
C LEU A 36 -1.77 11.97 -22.60
N LYS A 37 -2.82 12.79 -22.70
CA LYS A 37 -3.60 13.24 -21.53
C LYS A 37 -4.33 12.08 -20.84
N THR A 38 -4.77 11.08 -21.61
CA THR A 38 -5.40 9.87 -21.09
C THR A 38 -4.38 9.01 -20.36
N LYS A 39 -3.15 8.87 -20.92
CA LYS A 39 -2.04 8.20 -20.24
C LYS A 39 -1.66 8.86 -18.93
N GLU A 40 -1.57 10.20 -18.90
CA GLU A 40 -1.26 10.96 -17.70
C GLU A 40 -2.33 10.78 -16.62
N ARG A 41 -3.62 10.79 -16.99
CA ARG A 41 -4.71 10.53 -16.05
C ARG A 41 -4.68 9.10 -15.52
N LEU A 42 -4.42 8.12 -16.39
CA LEU A 42 -4.26 6.72 -15.98
C LEU A 42 -3.11 6.57 -15.00
N MET A 43 -1.97 7.20 -15.25
CA MET A 43 -0.82 7.21 -14.35
C MET A 43 -1.16 7.79 -12.97
N LEU A 44 -1.88 8.91 -12.90
CA LEU A 44 -2.29 9.52 -11.63
C LEU A 44 -3.25 8.63 -10.84
N PHE A 45 -4.28 8.09 -11.50
CA PHE A 45 -5.20 7.13 -10.88
C PHE A 45 -4.40 5.94 -10.35
N TYR A 46 -3.49 5.44 -11.17
CA TYR A 46 -2.69 4.29 -10.88
C TYR A 46 -1.77 4.51 -9.66
N THR A 47 -1.05 5.63 -9.58
CA THR A 47 -0.24 6.01 -8.40
C THR A 47 -1.07 6.07 -7.11
N ASP A 48 -2.31 6.58 -7.16
CA ASP A 48 -3.22 6.57 -6.00
C ASP A 48 -3.57 5.15 -5.53
N TRP A 49 -3.79 4.22 -6.46
CA TRP A 49 -4.01 2.80 -6.12
C TRP A 49 -2.77 2.14 -5.52
N GLU A 50 -1.58 2.46 -6.01
CA GLU A 50 -0.32 1.94 -5.46
C GLU A 50 -0.12 2.39 -4.02
N GLU A 51 -0.22 3.69 -3.77
CA GLU A 51 -0.10 4.27 -2.44
C GLU A 51 -1.16 3.71 -1.49
N ARG A 52 -2.38 3.51 -2.00
CA ARG A 52 -3.44 2.85 -1.26
C ARG A 52 -3.11 1.39 -0.93
N GLY A 53 -2.56 0.63 -1.87
CA GLY A 53 -2.18 -0.76 -1.65
C GLY A 53 -1.10 -0.91 -0.58
N LEU A 54 -0.03 -0.10 -0.67
CA LEU A 54 1.04 -0.05 0.32
C LEU A 54 0.50 0.32 1.71
N ARG A 55 -0.41 1.28 1.76
CA ARG A 55 -1.07 1.70 3.00
C ARG A 55 -1.88 0.57 3.63
N GLU A 56 -2.80 -0.02 2.85
CA GLU A 56 -3.67 -1.10 3.32
C GLU A 56 -2.84 -2.32 3.76
N GLU A 57 -1.76 -2.65 3.04
CA GLU A 57 -0.86 -3.74 3.42
C GLU A 57 -0.13 -3.43 4.74
N CYS A 58 0.41 -2.22 4.90
CA CYS A 58 1.10 -1.84 6.12
C CYS A 58 0.16 -1.84 7.34
N GLN A 59 -1.06 -1.30 7.20
CA GLN A 59 -2.11 -1.37 8.22
C GLN A 59 -2.42 -2.82 8.63
N ASN A 60 -2.60 -3.71 7.64
CA ASN A 60 -2.84 -5.13 7.89
C ASN A 60 -1.63 -5.81 8.57
N ASN A 61 -0.41 -5.47 8.18
CA ASN A 61 0.80 -6.03 8.76
C ASN A 61 0.98 -5.62 10.24
N ILE A 62 0.66 -4.37 10.59
CA ILE A 62 0.61 -3.92 12.00
C ILE A 62 -0.33 -4.84 12.80
N LEU A 63 -1.58 -5.00 12.34
CA LEU A 63 -2.57 -5.82 13.03
C LEU A 63 -2.13 -7.30 13.14
N ARG A 64 -1.51 -7.84 12.09
CA ARG A 64 -0.97 -9.21 12.09
C ARG A 64 0.16 -9.39 13.11
N VAL A 65 1.06 -8.43 13.22
CA VAL A 65 2.16 -8.45 14.21
C VAL A 65 1.60 -8.40 15.62
N LEU A 66 0.68 -7.48 15.91
CA LEU A 66 0.03 -7.38 17.22
C LEU A 66 -0.66 -8.69 17.60
N LYS A 67 -1.41 -9.28 16.67
CA LYS A 67 -2.07 -10.58 16.86
C LYS A 67 -1.08 -11.70 17.13
N ALA A 68 0.04 -11.74 16.42
CA ALA A 68 1.06 -12.76 16.62
C ALA A 68 1.77 -12.61 17.98
N ARG A 69 2.06 -11.38 18.40
CA ARG A 69 2.81 -11.11 19.64
C ARG A 69 1.96 -11.24 20.90
N PHE A 70 0.74 -10.72 20.86
CA PHE A 70 -0.11 -10.59 22.05
C PHE A 70 -1.28 -11.59 22.07
N GLN A 71 -1.40 -12.44 21.05
CA GLN A 71 -2.51 -13.39 20.89
C GLN A 71 -3.90 -12.74 20.90
N ASP A 72 -3.95 -11.43 20.64
CA ASP A 72 -5.16 -10.62 20.67
C ASP A 72 -5.23 -9.75 19.40
N THR A 73 -6.43 -9.55 18.87
CA THR A 73 -6.68 -8.61 17.77
C THR A 73 -7.46 -7.46 18.35
N PRO A 74 -6.79 -6.37 18.78
CA PRO A 74 -7.46 -5.30 19.50
C PRO A 74 -8.42 -4.62 18.53
N SER A 75 -9.71 -4.93 18.65
CA SER A 75 -10.77 -4.33 17.85
C SER A 75 -10.81 -2.81 18.05
N THR A 76 -10.35 -2.35 19.22
CA THR A 76 -10.10 -0.96 19.59
C THR A 76 -9.07 -0.25 18.72
N LEU A 77 -8.09 -0.97 18.16
CA LEU A 77 -7.00 -0.39 17.36
C LEU A 77 -7.23 -0.46 15.85
N LYS A 78 -8.16 -1.31 15.41
CA LYS A 78 -8.42 -1.51 13.98
C LYS A 78 -8.85 -0.20 13.30
N GLU A 79 -9.90 0.45 13.80
CA GLU A 79 -10.40 1.69 13.20
C GLU A 79 -9.38 2.85 13.25
N PRO A 80 -8.65 3.10 14.37
CA PRO A 80 -7.59 4.09 14.39
C PRO A 80 -6.51 3.84 13.33
N ILE A 81 -6.01 2.61 13.22
CA ILE A 81 -4.93 2.26 12.27
C ILE A 81 -5.42 2.42 10.83
N GLU A 82 -6.65 2.01 10.52
CA GLU A 82 -7.25 2.13 9.17
C GLU A 82 -7.41 3.60 8.72
N LYS A 83 -7.52 4.55 9.66
CA LYS A 83 -7.63 5.99 9.38
C LYS A 83 -6.28 6.68 9.15
N ILE A 84 -5.16 6.00 9.39
CA ILE A 84 -3.83 6.57 9.15
C ILE A 84 -3.50 6.41 7.67
N HIS A 85 -3.38 7.54 6.98
CA HIS A 85 -3.05 7.58 5.56
C HIS A 85 -1.58 7.87 5.26
N ASP A 86 -0.83 8.33 6.26
CA ASP A 86 0.59 8.63 6.16
C ASP A 86 1.42 7.34 6.23
N LEU A 87 2.12 7.02 5.14
CA LEU A 87 2.94 5.80 5.02
C LEU A 87 4.15 5.80 5.95
N GLU A 88 4.77 6.96 6.21
CA GLU A 88 5.92 7.06 7.12
C GLU A 88 5.47 6.81 8.56
N MET A 89 4.33 7.38 8.96
CA MET A 89 3.70 7.11 10.25
C MET A 89 3.35 5.63 10.41
N LEU A 90 2.76 5.00 9.37
CA LEU A 90 2.48 3.56 9.38
C LEU A 90 3.74 2.71 9.48
N GLY A 91 4.82 3.09 8.79
CA GLY A 91 6.12 2.42 8.89
C GLY A 91 6.67 2.47 10.32
N ASN A 92 6.60 3.65 10.97
CA ASN A 92 7.00 3.81 12.36
C ASN A 92 6.12 2.98 13.31
N LEU A 93 4.82 2.95 13.09
CA LEU A 93 3.89 2.12 13.87
C LEU A 93 4.14 0.63 13.69
N LEU A 94 4.53 0.18 12.50
CA LEU A 94 4.91 -1.22 12.26
C LEU A 94 6.14 -1.61 13.08
N VAL A 95 7.15 -0.73 13.15
CA VAL A 95 8.32 -0.94 14.03
C VAL A 95 7.87 -1.02 15.48
N GLN A 96 7.05 -0.06 15.94
CA GLN A 96 6.53 -0.05 17.31
C GLN A 96 5.72 -1.32 17.62
N ALA A 97 4.88 -1.79 16.70
CA ALA A 97 4.10 -3.01 16.87
C ALA A 97 4.99 -4.24 17.11
N ALA A 98 6.20 -4.25 16.55
CA ALA A 98 7.18 -5.32 16.75
C ALA A 98 8.02 -5.15 18.02
N THR A 99 8.22 -3.93 18.52
CA THR A 99 9.18 -3.64 19.59
C THR A 99 8.57 -3.27 20.94
N THR A 100 7.33 -2.77 21.00
CA THR A 100 6.71 -2.38 22.28
C THR A 100 6.59 -3.57 23.23
N PRO A 101 6.88 -3.40 24.54
CA PRO A 101 6.79 -4.47 25.52
C PRO A 101 5.38 -5.05 25.72
N SER A 102 4.35 -4.21 25.55
CA SER A 102 2.96 -4.55 25.86
C SER A 102 1.97 -3.92 24.90
N LEU A 103 0.76 -4.48 24.85
CA LEU A 103 -0.33 -3.93 24.05
C LEU A 103 -0.77 -2.54 24.54
N GLY A 104 -0.87 -2.32 25.85
CA GLY A 104 -1.29 -1.03 26.40
C GLY A 104 -0.31 0.11 26.11
N GLU A 105 1.00 -0.18 26.02
CA GLU A 105 1.99 0.81 25.55
C GLU A 105 1.78 1.16 24.08
N PHE A 106 1.49 0.16 23.24
CA PHE A 106 1.18 0.40 21.83
C PHE A 106 -0.11 1.23 21.66
N GLU A 107 -1.16 0.93 22.45
CA GLU A 107 -2.41 1.70 22.46
C GLU A 107 -2.18 3.16 22.85
N SER A 108 -1.28 3.42 23.81
CA SER A 108 -0.91 4.78 24.21
C SER A 108 -0.21 5.54 23.09
N VAL A 109 0.64 4.87 22.31
CA VAL A 109 1.28 5.48 21.13
C VAL A 109 0.24 5.87 20.09
N VAL A 110 -0.69 4.96 19.74
CA VAL A 110 -1.77 5.25 18.78
C VAL A 110 -2.68 6.38 19.28
N GLY A 111 -3.02 6.39 20.56
CA GLY A 111 -3.85 7.43 21.18
C GLY A 111 -3.20 8.81 21.23
N SER A 112 -1.86 8.89 21.13
CA SER A 112 -1.14 10.18 21.03
C SER A 112 -1.07 10.74 19.61
N MET A 113 -1.42 9.93 18.60
CA MET A 113 -1.36 10.30 17.18
C MET A 113 -2.73 10.71 16.60
N CYS A 114 -3.82 10.46 17.31
CA CYS A 114 -5.18 10.90 16.98
C CYS A 114 -5.54 12.22 17.68
#